data_AF-A0A1Q9MV63-F1
#
_entry.id   AF-A0A1Q9MV63-F1
#
_cell.length_a   1.000
_cell.length_b   1.000
_cell.length_c   1.000
_cell.angle_alpha   90.00
_cell.angle_beta   90.00
_cell.angle_gamma   90.00
#
_symmetry.space_group_name_H-M   'P 1'
#
loop_
_entity.id
_entity.type
_entity.pdbx_description
1 polymer ?
#
loop_
_entity_poly.entity_id
_entity_poly.type
_entity_poly.pdbx_seq_one_letter_code
_entity_poly.pdbx_strand_id
1 'polypeptide(L)'
;ELLTIFKEIRLESKTMHKDIKIDELMSQITIIRRQGYAISYNEGTLGVIHISAPIKNYVLSSVLNLSGPEFRMNHKVKELIQELIDCAGRVSNNLTKWPALKPYVARRRM
;
A
#
# COMPACT_ATOMS: atom_id res chain seq x y z
N GLU A 1 -9.90 12.15 -8.88
CA GLU A 1 -8.77 11.24 -9.16
C GLU A 1 -9.11 9.80 -8.81
N LEU A 2 -9.22 9.39 -7.54
CA LEU A 2 -9.48 7.98 -7.17
C LEU A 2 -10.88 7.46 -7.59
N LEU A 3 -11.93 8.27 -7.40
CA LEU A 3 -13.29 7.94 -7.90
C LEU A 3 -13.37 7.90 -9.42
N THR A 4 -12.48 8.60 -10.13
CA THR A 4 -12.41 8.56 -11.59
C THR A 4 -11.85 7.22 -12.05
N ILE A 5 -10.81 6.72 -11.38
CA ILE A 5 -10.23 5.40 -11.66
C ILE A 5 -11.29 4.32 -11.49
N PHE A 6 -12.07 4.35 -10.40
CA PHE A 6 -13.11 3.34 -10.14
C PHE A 6 -14.27 3.32 -11.14
N LYS A 7 -14.45 4.37 -11.95
CA LYS A 7 -15.43 4.37 -13.04
C LYS A 7 -14.93 3.63 -14.29
N GLU A 8 -13.62 3.60 -14.49
CA GLU A 8 -12.98 3.05 -15.68
C GLU A 8 -12.43 1.63 -15.47
N ILE A 9 -12.32 1.17 -14.22
CA ILE A 9 -11.80 -0.17 -13.91
C ILE A 9 -12.92 -1.13 -13.51
N ARG A 10 -12.80 -2.37 -14.00
CA ARG A 10 -13.60 -3.50 -13.53
C ARG A 10 -12.90 -4.15 -12.35
N LEU A 11 -13.58 -4.24 -11.20
CA LEU A 11 -13.07 -4.96 -10.03
C LEU A 11 -13.44 -6.44 -10.15
N GLU A 12 -12.43 -7.29 -10.18
CA GLU A 12 -12.59 -8.75 -10.23
C GLU A 12 -11.91 -9.35 -9.00
N SER A 13 -12.62 -10.22 -8.30
CA SER A 13 -12.04 -10.95 -7.18
C SER A 13 -11.29 -12.18 -7.70
N LYS A 14 -10.03 -12.34 -7.29
CA LYS A 14 -9.14 -13.40 -7.80
C LYS A 14 -9.22 -14.72 -7.02
N THR A 15 -9.67 -14.66 -5.77
CA THR A 15 -9.56 -15.77 -4.81
C THR A 15 -10.87 -16.11 -4.13
N MET A 16 -11.85 -15.21 -4.12
CA MET A 16 -13.22 -15.50 -3.69
C MET A 16 -14.23 -15.08 -4.76
N HIS A 17 -15.28 -15.85 -5.01
CA HIS A 17 -16.41 -15.44 -5.85
C HIS A 17 -17.34 -14.45 -5.13
N LYS A 18 -16.78 -13.41 -4.49
CA LYS A 18 -17.55 -12.37 -3.80
C LYS A 18 -17.50 -11.08 -4.61
N ASP A 19 -18.66 -10.46 -4.80
CA ASP A 19 -18.77 -9.14 -5.39
C ASP A 19 -18.03 -8.11 -4.53
N ILE A 20 -17.10 -7.37 -5.16
CA ILE A 20 -16.35 -6.29 -4.50
C ILE A 20 -17.23 -5.05 -4.49
N LYS A 21 -17.66 -4.62 -3.29
CA LYS A 21 -18.41 -3.38 -3.13
C LYS A 21 -17.46 -2.19 -3.04
N ILE A 22 -17.69 -1.18 -3.88
CA ILE A 22 -16.88 0.04 -3.92
C ILE A 22 -16.86 0.75 -2.56
N ASP A 23 -17.98 0.78 -1.84
CA ASP A 23 -18.06 1.44 -0.53
C ASP A 23 -17.20 0.73 0.53
N GLU A 24 -17.15 -0.60 0.51
CA GLU A 24 -16.27 -1.39 1.39
C GLU A 24 -14.80 -1.10 1.08
N LEU A 25 -14.43 -1.05 -0.20
CA LEU A 25 -13.08 -0.70 -0.65
C LEU A 25 -12.70 0.74 -0.25
N MET A 26 -13.61 1.71 -0.40
CA MET A 26 -13.38 3.10 0.00
C MET A 26 -13.20 3.26 1.50
N SER A 27 -13.96 2.50 2.30
CA SER A 27 -13.78 2.43 3.75
C SER A 27 -12.40 1.88 4.12
N GLN A 28 -11.98 0.78 3.49
CA GLN A 28 -10.65 0.20 3.69
C GLN A 28 -9.53 1.18 3.33
N ILE A 29 -9.61 1.87 2.18
CA ILE A 29 -8.63 2.89 1.78
C ILE A 29 -8.54 4.01 2.83
N THR A 30 -9.66 4.41 3.42
CA THR A 30 -9.69 5.43 4.48
C THR A 30 -8.98 4.96 5.73
N ILE A 31 -9.19 3.70 6.14
CA ILE A 31 -8.49 3.08 7.27
C ILE A 31 -6.99 2.98 6.98
N ILE A 32 -6.59 2.52 5.79
CA ILE A 32 -5.20 2.41 5.34
C ILE A 32 -4.51 3.78 5.41
N ARG A 33 -5.18 4.84 4.95
CA ARG A 33 -4.67 6.21 5.02
C ARG A 33 -4.43 6.67 6.46
N ARG A 34 -5.33 6.33 7.38
CA ARG A 34 -5.22 6.70 8.80
C ARG A 34 -4.09 5.96 9.51
N GLN A 35 -3.96 4.65 9.26
CA GLN A 35 -2.99 3.81 9.97
C GLN A 35 -1.60 3.79 9.31
N GLY A 36 -1.49 4.17 8.04
CA GLY A 36 -0.22 4.27 7.32
C GLY A 36 0.31 2.95 6.78
N TYR A 37 -0.49 1.88 6.77
CA TYR A 37 -0.15 0.58 6.19
C TYR A 37 -1.41 -0.12 5.67
N ALA A 38 -1.23 -1.08 4.77
CA ALA A 38 -2.27 -1.97 4.27
C ALA A 38 -1.93 -3.42 4.61
N ILE A 39 -2.97 -4.20 4.90
CA ILE A 39 -2.86 -5.65 5.06
C ILE A 39 -3.93 -6.32 4.21
N SER A 40 -3.55 -7.36 3.48
CA SER A 40 -4.43 -8.12 2.61
C SER A 40 -4.23 -9.61 2.90
N TYR A 41 -5.32 -10.30 3.19
CA TYR A 41 -5.35 -11.74 3.47
C TYR A 41 -6.06 -12.43 2.33
N ASN A 42 -5.36 -13.32 1.62
CA ASN A 42 -5.99 -14.19 0.64
C ASN A 42 -6.72 -13.46 -0.49
N GLU A 43 -6.50 -12.17 -0.76
CA GLU A 43 -7.22 -11.43 -1.82
C GLU A 43 -6.55 -11.56 -3.19
N GLY A 44 -5.21 -11.61 -3.22
CA GLY A 44 -4.42 -11.77 -4.45
C GLY A 44 -3.97 -13.20 -4.69
N THR A 45 -3.65 -13.94 -3.63
CA THR A 45 -3.19 -15.32 -3.68
C THR A 45 -3.64 -16.05 -2.41
N LEU A 46 -4.25 -17.22 -2.58
CA LEU A 46 -4.74 -18.01 -1.45
C LEU A 46 -3.56 -18.55 -0.61
N GLY A 47 -3.71 -18.51 0.71
CA GLY A 47 -2.70 -18.88 1.70
C GLY A 47 -1.60 -17.83 1.91
N VAL A 48 -1.76 -16.60 1.41
CA VAL A 48 -0.73 -15.54 1.45
C VAL A 48 -1.26 -14.30 2.15
N ILE A 49 -0.39 -13.71 2.99
CA ILE A 49 -0.57 -12.38 3.56
C ILE A 49 0.34 -11.40 2.81
N HIS A 50 -0.20 -10.23 2.47
CA HIS A 50 0.55 -9.08 2.01
C HIS A 50 0.46 -7.95 3.04
N ILE A 51 1.59 -7.35 3.39
CA ILE A 51 1.68 -6.18 4.27
C ILE A 51 2.42 -5.09 3.50
N SER A 52 1.83 -3.91 3.35
CA SER A 52 2.39 -2.82 2.56
C SER A 52 2.44 -1.51 3.34
N ALA A 53 3.56 -0.79 3.23
CA ALA A 53 3.73 0.55 3.80
C ALA A 53 4.18 1.54 2.70
N PRO A 54 3.66 2.78 2.67
CA PRO A 54 3.99 3.75 1.64
C PRO A 54 5.40 4.30 1.81
N ILE A 55 6.12 4.44 0.71
CA ILE A 55 7.39 5.17 0.63
C ILE A 55 7.06 6.64 0.36
N LYS A 56 7.53 7.52 1.25
CA LYS A 56 7.36 8.97 1.15
C LYS A 56 8.61 9.60 0.51
N ASN A 57 8.49 10.87 0.13
CA ASN A 57 9.59 11.67 -0.44
C ASN A 57 10.18 11.10 -1.73
N TYR A 58 9.36 10.37 -2.49
CA TYR A 58 9.69 9.90 -3.82
C TYR A 58 8.73 10.55 -4.83
N VAL A 59 9.22 10.83 -6.04
CA VAL A 59 8.42 11.50 -7.08
C VAL A 59 7.21 10.65 -7.50
N LEU A 60 7.37 9.33 -7.46
CA LEU A 60 6.33 8.37 -7.82
C LEU A 60 5.67 7.82 -6.56
N SER A 61 4.39 7.46 -6.66
CA SER A 61 3.73 6.67 -5.63
C SER A 61 4.38 5.29 -5.57
N SER A 62 5.00 4.97 -4.44
CA SER A 62 5.69 3.70 -4.25
C SER A 62 5.41 3.14 -2.85
N VAL A 63 5.48 1.82 -2.73
CA VAL A 63 5.21 1.09 -1.50
C VAL A 63 6.31 0.07 -1.25
N LEU A 64 6.62 -0.16 0.00
CA LEU A 64 7.39 -1.32 0.44
C LEU A 64 6.40 -2.42 0.83
N ASN A 65 6.52 -3.58 0.20
CA ASN A 65 5.60 -4.70 0.40
C ASN A 65 6.33 -5.94 0.91
N LEU A 66 5.77 -6.59 1.92
CA LEU A 66 6.19 -7.88 2.45
C LEU A 66 5.10 -8.91 2.17
N SER A 67 5.46 -10.00 1.51
CA SER A 67 4.54 -11.07 1.14
C SER A 67 5.06 -12.42 1.61
N GLY A 68 4.15 -13.27 2.09
CA GLY A 68 4.54 -14.62 2.47
C GLY A 68 3.37 -15.47 2.96
N PRO A 69 3.62 -16.76 3.24
CA PRO A 69 2.57 -17.68 3.65
C PRO A 69 1.91 -17.25 4.96
N GLU A 70 0.58 -17.25 4.98
CA GLU A 70 -0.24 -16.84 6.11
C GLU A 70 0.18 -17.53 7.41
N PHE A 71 0.33 -18.85 7.38
CA PHE A 71 0.71 -19.63 8.55
C PHE A 71 2.07 -19.23 9.16
N ARG A 72 2.99 -18.65 8.36
CA ARG A 72 4.30 -18.18 8.84
C ARG A 72 4.30 -16.74 9.34
N MET A 73 3.36 -15.92 8.88
CA MET A 73 3.34 -14.48 9.16
C MET A 73 2.31 -14.11 10.22
N ASN A 74 1.19 -14.84 10.30
CA ASN A 74 0.04 -14.46 11.12
C ASN A 74 0.38 -14.29 12.61
N HIS A 75 1.18 -15.21 13.18
CA HIS A 75 1.55 -15.17 14.60
C HIS A 75 2.41 -13.95 14.99
N LYS A 76 3.08 -13.31 14.02
CA LYS A 76 3.98 -12.17 14.22
C LYS A 76 3.59 -10.95 13.40
N VAL A 77 2.34 -10.89 12.93
CA VAL A 77 1.89 -9.88 11.96
C VAL A 77 2.08 -8.44 12.48
N LYS A 78 1.86 -8.22 13.78
CA LYS A 78 2.03 -6.90 14.41
C LYS A 78 3.49 -6.45 14.41
N GLU A 79 4.41 -7.37 14.73
CA GLU A 79 5.85 -7.11 14.71
C GLU A 79 6.32 -6.80 13.29
N LEU A 80 5.89 -7.62 12.32
CA LEU A 80 6.20 -7.42 10.91
C LEU A 80 5.68 -6.08 10.37
N ILE A 81 4.48 -5.64 10.80
CA ILE A 81 3.94 -4.32 10.43
C ILE A 81 4.87 -3.22 10.96
N GLN A 82 5.24 -3.29 12.24
CA GLN A 82 6.10 -2.27 12.85
C GLN A 82 7.46 -2.21 12.15
N GLU A 83 8.11 -3.35 11.94
CA GLU A 83 9.38 -3.44 11.23
C GLU A 83 9.27 -2.91 9.79
N LEU A 84 8.18 -3.22 9.08
CA LEU A 84 7.96 -2.76 7.72
C LEU A 84 7.80 -1.24 7.67
N ILE A 85 7.04 -0.66 8.60
CA ILE A 85 6.87 0.80 8.70
C ILE A 85 8.22 1.48 8.97
N ASP A 86 9.01 0.94 9.88
CA ASP A 86 10.35 1.46 10.21
C ASP A 86 11.30 1.33 9.01
N CYS A 87 11.24 0.21 8.27
CA CYS A 87 11.95 0.03 7.01
C CYS A 87 11.52 1.05 5.96
N ALA A 88 10.22 1.22 5.74
CA ALA A 88 9.69 2.19 4.78
C ALA A 88 10.10 3.63 5.14
N GLY A 89 10.11 3.96 6.44
CA GLY A 89 10.62 5.23 6.95
C GLY A 89 12.10 5.46 6.63
N ARG A 90 12.95 4.44 6.86
CA ARG A 90 14.38 4.48 6.51
C ARG A 90 14.60 4.68 5.00
N VAL A 91 13.86 3.95 4.16
CA VAL A 91 13.91 4.11 2.70
C VAL A 91 13.49 5.52 2.30
N SER A 92 12.36 6.00 2.82
CA SER A 92 11.83 7.34 2.55
C SER A 92 12.82 8.44 2.93
N ASN A 93 13.50 8.31 4.07
CA ASN A 93 14.51 9.26 4.53
C ASN A 93 15.77 9.20 3.66
N ASN A 94 16.21 8.02 3.25
CA ASN A 94 17.38 7.90 2.38
C ASN A 94 17.15 8.49 0.99
N LEU A 95 15.93 8.38 0.44
CA LEU A 95 15.60 8.98 -0.87
C LEU A 95 15.75 10.50 -0.89
N THR A 96 15.54 11.18 0.24
CA THR A 96 15.75 12.65 0.32
C THR A 96 17.19 13.08 0.04
N LYS A 97 18.16 12.17 0.26
CA LYS A 97 19.60 12.41 0.05
C LYS A 97 20.00 12.29 -1.41
N TRP A 98 19.08 11.90 -2.30
CA TRP A 98 19.32 11.70 -3.72
C TRP A 98 18.74 12.89 -4.50
N PRO A 99 19.53 13.95 -4.78
CA PRO A 99 19.02 15.18 -5.39
C PRO A 99 18.40 14.97 -6.77
N ALA A 100 18.83 13.93 -7.50
CA ALA A 100 18.25 13.55 -8.80
C ALA A 100 16.79 13.04 -8.71
N LEU A 101 16.30 12.71 -7.52
CA LEU A 101 14.95 12.19 -7.27
C LEU A 101 14.06 13.20 -6.52
N LYS A 102 14.48 14.46 -6.41
CA LYS A 102 13.64 15.51 -5.79
C LYS A 102 12.46 15.85 -6.70
N PRO A 103 11.28 16.13 -6.11
CA PRO A 103 10.10 16.45 -6.90
C PRO A 103 10.32 17.69 -7.76
N TYR A 104 10.07 17.56 -9.06
CA TYR A 104 9.88 18.68 -10.00
C TYR A 104 8.55 19.42 -9.72
N VAL A 105 8.14 19.55 -8.45
CA VAL A 105 6.81 20.03 -8.04
C VAL A 105 6.79 21.56 -7.86
N ALA A 106 7.94 22.24 -8.02
CA ALA A 106 8.04 23.70 -7.87
C ALA A 106 7.77 24.51 -9.15
N ARG A 107 7.27 23.92 -10.26
CA ARG A 107 7.11 24.65 -11.55
C ARG A 107 5.69 24.73 -12.13
N ARG A 108 4.65 24.42 -11.36
CA ARG A 108 3.25 24.66 -11.77
C ARG A 108 2.46 25.41 -10.69
N ARG A 109 2.86 26.65 -10.45
CA ARG A 109 1.99 27.74 -9.99
C ARG A 109 2.41 28.99 -10.76
N MET A 110 1.85 29.12 -11.96
CA MET A 110 1.62 30.38 -12.68
C MET A 110 0.22 30.28 -13.25
#